data_AF-A0A2E7BH53-F1
#
_entry.id   AF-A0A2E7BH53-F1
#
_cell.length_a   1.000
_cell.length_b   1.000
_cell.length_c   1.000
_cell.angle_alpha   90.00
_cell.angle_beta   90.00
_cell.angle_gamma   90.00
#
_symmetry.space_group_name_H-M   'P 1'
#
loop_
_entity.id
_entity.type
_entity.pdbx_description
1 polymer ?
#
loop_
_entity_poly.entity_id
_entity_poly.type
_entity_poly.pdbx_seq_one_letter_code
_entity_poly.pdbx_strand_id
1 'polypeptide(L)'
;MIAALDNYDSSNLETTALISLLGFVAAIQISIAAAGILLAVTVVLWIALLGSKREWPTAPPFFGALLIYAAITLTSALFSLDPISSFSDSREILLFLVVPLVYRLARGRHAQTVATIVVSVGAASAVFGIVQYGILEYDNLGQRPSGSMGHYMTYSGLLVLVIGLATARALFDTRERTWSVLVLPALIAALAVTLTRSNWVGAGAAIGILFLLKDIRLLVVVPVLAALVLVLAPPQITARAYSAFDLQDPTVRDRFAMARAGVKIIKDYPLTGVGPDMVQEVYPDYRDANAVQKENPHLHNVPLQIAAERGLPALTIWIGFLGLVARDLIKRLRADKHHALSAAGLAAVVGMLAGGLFEYNFGDSEFLMLFLVLITLPHCEET
;
A
#
# COMPACT_ATOMS: atom_id res chain seq x y z
N MET A 1 44.98 8.66 11.57
CA MET A 1 44.74 9.16 10.20
C MET A 1 43.84 8.21 9.42
N ILE A 2 44.18 6.92 9.27
CA ILE A 2 43.35 5.92 8.58
C ILE A 2 41.94 5.79 9.21
N ALA A 3 41.84 5.59 10.53
CA ALA A 3 40.54 5.51 11.22
C ALA A 3 39.70 6.81 11.16
N ALA A 4 40.32 7.97 10.92
CA ALA A 4 39.59 9.23 10.76
C ALA A 4 39.06 9.40 9.33
N LEU A 5 39.75 8.86 8.33
CA LEU A 5 39.29 8.79 6.94
C LEU A 5 38.18 7.75 6.78
N ASP A 6 38.30 6.57 7.41
CA ASP A 6 37.25 5.54 7.40
C ASP A 6 35.94 6.03 8.05
N ASN A 7 36.03 6.82 9.12
CA ASN A 7 34.86 7.43 9.77
C ASN A 7 34.23 8.56 8.94
N TYR A 8 35.04 9.28 8.16
CA TYR A 8 34.53 10.35 7.28
C TYR A 8 33.79 9.77 6.06
N ASP A 9 34.35 8.76 5.43
CA ASP A 9 33.74 8.11 4.26
C ASP A 9 32.45 7.35 4.61
N SER A 10 32.41 6.70 5.78
CA SER A 10 31.20 6.04 6.27
C SER A 10 30.06 7.02 6.61
N SER A 11 30.38 8.23 7.07
CA SER A 11 29.39 9.29 7.32
C SER A 11 28.79 9.85 6.01
N ASN A 12 29.61 10.04 4.98
CA ASN A 12 29.14 10.48 3.66
C ASN A 12 28.28 9.41 2.98
N LEU A 13 28.67 8.13 3.12
CA LEU A 13 27.90 7.01 2.61
C LEU A 13 26.52 6.90 3.27
N GLU A 14 26.44 7.04 4.60
CA GLU A 14 25.17 7.02 5.34
C GLU A 14 24.24 8.17 4.92
N THR A 15 24.79 9.38 4.74
CA THR A 15 24.04 10.54 4.24
C THR A 15 23.53 10.30 2.82
N THR A 16 24.37 9.74 1.94
CA THR A 16 24.00 9.44 0.55
C THR A 16 22.92 8.36 0.48
N ALA A 17 23.02 7.31 1.30
CA ALA A 17 22.02 6.26 1.42
C ALA A 17 20.67 6.82 1.91
N LEU A 18 20.70 7.71 2.91
CA LEU A 18 19.50 8.40 3.39
C LEU A 18 18.87 9.27 2.29
N ILE A 19 19.65 10.10 1.59
CA ILE A 19 19.14 10.94 0.50
C ILE A 19 18.51 10.09 -0.61
N SER A 20 19.15 8.96 -0.97
CA SER A 20 18.59 8.00 -1.92
C SER A 20 17.27 7.41 -1.44
N LEU A 21 17.15 7.04 -0.16
CA LEU A 21 15.90 6.58 0.44
C LEU A 21 14.80 7.65 0.37
N LEU A 22 15.11 8.89 0.72
CA LEU A 22 14.16 10.01 0.66
C LEU A 22 13.69 10.26 -0.78
N GLY A 23 14.62 10.19 -1.74
CA GLY A 23 14.33 10.25 -3.17
C GLY A 23 13.43 9.10 -3.63
N PHE A 24 13.72 7.87 -3.21
CA PHE A 24 12.89 6.69 -3.46
C PHE A 24 11.46 6.90 -2.97
N VAL A 25 11.28 7.28 -1.71
CA VAL A 25 9.95 7.50 -1.10
C VAL A 25 9.15 8.58 -1.84
N ALA A 26 9.83 9.66 -2.29
CA ALA A 26 9.21 10.66 -3.14
C ALA A 26 8.81 10.07 -4.51
N ALA A 27 9.72 9.33 -5.15
CA ALA A 27 9.52 8.79 -6.49
C ALA A 27 8.41 7.72 -6.57
N ILE A 28 8.18 6.91 -5.52
CA ILE A 28 7.09 5.90 -5.50
C ILE A 28 5.73 6.52 -5.85
N GLN A 29 5.52 7.78 -5.48
CA GLN A 29 4.24 8.48 -5.69
C GLN A 29 4.17 9.25 -7.00
N ILE A 30 5.27 9.25 -7.78
CA ILE A 30 5.40 10.00 -9.03
C ILE A 30 5.66 9.08 -10.23
N SER A 31 6.58 8.13 -10.11
CA SER A 31 7.03 7.26 -11.19
C SER A 31 7.63 5.95 -10.67
N ILE A 32 7.05 4.82 -11.09
CA ILE A 32 7.54 3.47 -10.77
C ILE A 32 8.98 3.24 -11.24
N ALA A 33 9.34 3.74 -12.43
CA ALA A 33 10.69 3.58 -12.97
C ALA A 33 11.72 4.33 -12.11
N ALA A 34 11.43 5.58 -11.75
CA ALA A 34 12.31 6.35 -10.87
C ALA A 34 12.41 5.72 -9.47
N ALA A 35 11.28 5.23 -8.93
CA ALA A 35 11.25 4.52 -7.66
C ALA A 35 12.11 3.25 -7.70
N GLY A 36 11.99 2.42 -8.74
CA GLY A 36 12.79 1.20 -8.89
C GLY A 36 14.29 1.47 -9.00
N ILE A 37 14.69 2.50 -9.76
CA ILE A 37 16.10 2.92 -9.89
C ILE A 37 16.64 3.38 -8.54
N LEU A 38 15.92 4.28 -7.85
CA LEU A 38 16.34 4.81 -6.56
C LEU A 38 16.34 3.73 -5.47
N LEU A 39 15.39 2.77 -5.52
CA LEU A 39 15.41 1.62 -4.62
C LEU A 39 16.66 0.77 -4.84
N ALA A 40 16.99 0.44 -6.09
CA ALA A 40 18.19 -0.33 -6.42
C ALA A 40 19.47 0.39 -5.95
N VAL A 41 19.59 1.70 -6.19
CA VAL A 41 20.70 2.52 -5.68
C VAL A 41 20.74 2.48 -4.15
N THR A 42 19.59 2.63 -3.48
CA THR A 42 19.50 2.58 -2.02
C THR A 42 19.93 1.22 -1.46
N VAL A 43 19.55 0.12 -2.11
CA VAL A 43 19.99 -1.24 -1.74
C VAL A 43 21.50 -1.37 -1.85
N VAL A 44 22.10 -0.92 -2.96
CA VAL A 44 23.56 -0.98 -3.16
C VAL A 44 24.29 -0.16 -2.10
N LEU A 45 23.83 1.07 -1.83
CA LEU A 45 24.42 1.94 -0.81
C LEU A 45 24.28 1.33 0.60
N TRP A 46 23.15 0.70 0.90
CA TRP A 46 22.92 0.01 2.16
C TRP A 46 23.84 -1.21 2.33
N ILE A 47 24.04 -2.03 1.30
CA ILE A 47 24.98 -3.16 1.33
C ILE A 47 26.41 -2.64 1.56
N ALA A 48 26.81 -1.58 0.86
CA ALA A 48 28.11 -0.95 1.06
C ALA A 48 28.27 -0.42 2.50
N LEU A 49 27.21 0.16 3.08
CA LEU A 49 27.20 0.64 4.45
C LEU A 49 27.37 -0.49 5.46
N LEU A 50 26.65 -1.61 5.27
CA LEU A 50 26.79 -2.80 6.11
C LEU A 50 28.23 -3.36 6.06
N GLY A 51 28.83 -3.42 4.87
CA GLY A 51 30.21 -3.86 4.69
C GLY A 51 31.24 -2.93 5.35
N SER A 52 31.07 -1.62 5.17
CA SER A 52 31.93 -0.58 5.76
C SER A 52 31.89 -0.58 7.28
N LYS A 53 30.68 -0.66 7.86
CA LYS A 53 30.49 -0.68 9.32
C LYS A 53 30.61 -2.07 9.95
N ARG A 54 30.76 -3.13 9.14
CA ARG A 54 30.74 -4.55 9.56
C ARG A 54 29.49 -4.89 10.40
N GLU A 55 28.36 -4.33 9.99
CA GLU A 55 27.06 -4.52 10.63
C GLU A 55 26.28 -5.66 9.94
N TRP A 56 25.45 -6.37 10.70
CA TRP A 56 24.46 -7.29 10.15
C TRP A 56 23.15 -6.56 9.84
N PRO A 57 22.41 -6.96 8.80
CA PRO A 57 21.06 -6.45 8.56
C PRO A 57 20.17 -6.60 9.80
N THR A 58 19.43 -5.55 10.13
CA THR A 58 18.43 -5.56 11.21
C THR A 58 17.07 -5.19 10.65
N ALA A 59 16.01 -5.75 11.23
CA ALA A 59 14.64 -5.48 10.84
C ALA A 59 13.70 -5.68 12.05
N PRO A 60 12.49 -5.12 12.00
CA PRO A 60 11.46 -5.42 13.00
C PRO A 60 11.10 -6.92 13.03
N PRO A 61 10.61 -7.45 14.16
CA PRO A 61 10.27 -8.88 14.29
C PRO A 61 9.27 -9.41 13.25
N PHE A 62 8.32 -8.58 12.80
CA PHE A 62 7.35 -8.98 11.78
C PHE A 62 8.00 -9.32 10.42
N PHE A 63 9.22 -8.84 10.16
CA PHE A 63 9.95 -9.12 8.92
C PHE A 63 10.20 -10.62 8.72
N GLY A 64 10.35 -11.39 9.81
CA GLY A 64 10.47 -12.85 9.74
C GLY A 64 9.25 -13.51 9.07
N ALA A 65 8.04 -13.00 9.29
CA ALA A 65 6.84 -13.52 8.63
C ALA A 65 6.82 -13.21 7.12
N LEU A 66 7.36 -12.06 6.70
CA LEU A 66 7.53 -11.74 5.27
C LEU A 66 8.55 -12.67 4.60
N LEU A 67 9.64 -13.03 5.28
CA LEU A 67 10.61 -14.00 4.76
C LEU A 67 9.98 -15.39 4.59
N ILE A 68 9.15 -15.82 5.55
CA ILE A 68 8.41 -17.08 5.44
C ILE A 68 7.41 -17.00 4.27
N TYR A 69 6.70 -15.88 4.13
CA TYR A 69 5.77 -15.68 3.00
C TYR A 69 6.51 -15.71 1.65
N ALA A 70 7.69 -15.09 1.55
CA ALA A 70 8.55 -15.14 0.37
C ALA A 70 8.99 -16.58 0.05
N ALA A 71 9.41 -17.35 1.06
CA ALA A 71 9.81 -18.74 0.88
C ALA A 71 8.66 -19.64 0.38
N ILE A 72 7.45 -19.46 0.93
CA ILE A 72 6.25 -20.16 0.46
C ILE A 72 5.87 -19.72 -0.96
N THR A 73 6.02 -18.43 -1.28
CA THR A 73 5.77 -17.92 -2.64
C THR A 73 6.71 -18.57 -3.65
N LEU A 74 8.01 -18.68 -3.35
CA LEU A 74 8.97 -19.38 -4.21
C LEU A 74 8.68 -20.88 -4.32
N THR A 75 8.17 -21.49 -3.24
CA THR A 75 7.72 -22.88 -3.26
C THR A 75 6.50 -23.03 -4.17
N SER A 76 5.53 -22.13 -4.09
CA SER A 76 4.37 -22.08 -4.99
C SER A 76 4.80 -21.90 -6.46
N ALA A 77 5.74 -21.00 -6.74
CA ALA A 77 6.30 -20.82 -8.09
C ALA A 77 6.96 -22.10 -8.64
N LEU A 78 7.62 -22.90 -7.79
CA LEU A 78 8.21 -24.18 -8.21
C LEU A 78 7.16 -25.22 -8.64
N PHE A 79 5.99 -25.21 -8.00
CA PHE A 79 4.88 -26.12 -8.30
C PHE A 79 3.80 -25.48 -9.21
N SER A 80 4.11 -24.32 -9.80
CA SER A 80 3.22 -23.59 -10.70
C SER A 80 2.92 -24.37 -11.98
N LEU A 81 1.80 -24.02 -12.62
CA LEU A 81 1.46 -24.46 -13.97
C LEU A 81 2.48 -23.98 -15.02
N ASP A 82 3.10 -22.81 -14.80
CA ASP A 82 4.27 -22.33 -15.55
C ASP A 82 5.34 -21.80 -14.57
N PRO A 83 6.29 -22.66 -14.15
CA PRO A 83 7.31 -22.26 -13.19
C PRO A 83 8.20 -21.11 -13.67
N ILE A 84 8.50 -20.99 -14.97
CA ILE A 84 9.43 -19.97 -15.48
C ILE A 84 8.79 -18.59 -15.32
N SER A 85 7.54 -18.45 -15.77
CA SER A 85 6.77 -17.21 -15.65
C SER A 85 6.55 -16.85 -14.19
N SER A 86 6.12 -17.80 -13.36
CA SER A 86 5.91 -17.58 -11.92
C SER A 86 7.18 -17.20 -11.14
N PHE A 87 8.35 -17.75 -11.49
CA PHE A 87 9.62 -17.33 -10.88
C PHE A 87 10.03 -15.91 -11.30
N SER A 88 9.73 -15.52 -12.54
CA SER A 88 9.98 -14.16 -13.01
C SER A 88 9.08 -13.16 -12.30
N ASP A 89 7.81 -13.48 -12.11
CA ASP A 89 6.85 -12.66 -11.36
C ASP A 89 7.22 -12.57 -9.87
N SER A 90 7.73 -13.66 -9.29
CA SER A 90 8.17 -13.70 -7.88
C SER A 90 9.32 -12.73 -7.54
N ARG A 91 9.91 -12.02 -8.50
CA ARG A 91 10.90 -10.95 -8.22
C ARG A 91 10.35 -9.85 -7.33
N GLU A 92 9.03 -9.67 -7.26
CA GLU A 92 8.39 -8.73 -6.35
C GLU A 92 8.72 -8.99 -4.87
N ILE A 93 9.10 -10.21 -4.47
CA ILE A 93 9.54 -10.49 -3.10
C ILE A 93 10.78 -9.65 -2.70
N LEU A 94 11.56 -9.18 -3.67
CA LEU A 94 12.69 -8.29 -3.43
C LEU A 94 12.24 -6.93 -2.86
N LEU A 95 10.99 -6.53 -3.10
CA LEU A 95 10.42 -5.31 -2.52
C LEU A 95 10.30 -5.38 -1.00
N PHE A 96 10.31 -6.59 -0.41
CA PHE A 96 10.34 -6.75 1.05
C PHE A 96 11.63 -6.17 1.67
N LEU A 97 12.71 -5.99 0.90
CA LEU A 97 13.93 -5.30 1.34
C LEU A 97 13.67 -3.85 1.75
N VAL A 98 12.55 -3.23 1.34
CA VAL A 98 12.15 -1.91 1.83
C VAL A 98 12.07 -1.88 3.36
N VAL A 99 11.67 -2.96 4.02
CA VAL A 99 11.55 -3.03 5.49
C VAL A 99 12.91 -2.83 6.19
N PRO A 100 13.94 -3.67 5.99
CA PRO A 100 15.24 -3.46 6.62
C PRO A 100 15.92 -2.14 6.19
N LEU A 101 15.71 -1.68 4.95
CA LEU A 101 16.24 -0.40 4.47
C LEU A 101 15.68 0.78 5.27
N VAL A 102 14.35 0.89 5.35
CA VAL A 102 13.67 1.95 6.10
C VAL A 102 14.01 1.84 7.58
N TYR A 103 14.05 0.62 8.13
CA TYR A 103 14.40 0.39 9.54
C TYR A 103 15.80 0.87 9.89
N ARG A 104 16.79 0.71 8.99
CA ARG A 104 18.17 1.13 9.24
C ARG A 104 18.42 2.61 8.97
N LEU A 105 17.80 3.17 7.94
CA LEU A 105 18.12 4.51 7.43
C LEU A 105 17.17 5.59 7.96
N ALA A 106 15.91 5.29 8.26
CA ALA A 106 14.92 6.28 8.70
C ALA A 106 14.84 6.44 10.24
N ARG A 107 15.95 6.27 10.97
CA ARG A 107 15.97 6.31 12.45
C ARG A 107 15.71 7.69 13.05
N GLY A 108 15.14 7.72 14.25
CA GLY A 108 14.83 8.94 15.01
C GLY A 108 14.05 9.98 14.19
N ARG A 109 14.59 11.20 14.07
CA ARG A 109 13.92 12.30 13.34
C ARG A 109 13.70 12.02 11.85
N HIS A 110 14.49 11.13 11.26
CA HIS A 110 14.36 10.81 9.84
C HIS A 110 13.04 10.08 9.53
N ALA A 111 12.47 9.35 10.50
CA ALA A 111 11.16 8.72 10.34
C ALA A 111 10.07 9.77 10.03
N GLN A 112 10.10 10.89 10.78
CA GLN A 112 9.19 12.01 10.57
C GLN A 112 9.48 12.73 9.26
N THR A 113 10.75 12.86 8.85
CA THR A 113 11.11 13.41 7.53
C THR A 113 10.52 12.57 6.39
N VAL A 114 10.64 11.23 6.46
CA VAL A 114 10.04 10.32 5.49
C VAL A 114 8.53 10.51 5.44
N ALA A 115 7.86 10.55 6.60
CA ALA A 115 6.42 10.82 6.67
C ALA A 115 6.02 12.17 6.06
N THR A 116 6.81 13.23 6.31
CA THR A 116 6.57 14.54 5.69
C THR A 116 6.74 14.49 4.18
N ILE A 117 7.73 13.77 3.64
CA ILE A 117 7.90 13.58 2.19
C ILE A 117 6.70 12.83 1.61
N VAL A 118 6.22 11.77 2.26
CA VAL A 118 5.02 11.04 1.83
C VAL A 118 3.82 11.98 1.72
N VAL A 119 3.54 12.76 2.76
CA VAL A 119 2.41 13.70 2.77
C VAL A 119 2.58 14.81 1.73
N SER A 120 3.77 15.41 1.61
CA SER A 120 4.01 16.54 0.71
C SER A 120 3.97 16.14 -0.77
N VAL A 121 4.60 15.02 -1.13
CA VAL A 121 4.58 14.51 -2.51
C VAL A 121 3.18 14.01 -2.87
N GLY A 122 2.52 13.30 -1.95
CA GLY A 122 1.14 12.89 -2.13
C GLY A 122 0.19 14.08 -2.32
N ALA A 123 0.40 15.18 -1.59
CA ALA A 123 -0.36 16.42 -1.78
C ALA A 123 -0.12 17.04 -3.16
N ALA A 124 1.14 17.11 -3.63
CA ALA A 124 1.45 17.58 -4.98
C ALA A 124 0.80 16.70 -6.06
N SER A 125 0.88 15.38 -5.90
CA SER A 125 0.23 14.39 -6.78
C SER A 125 -1.30 14.49 -6.73
N ALA A 126 -1.88 14.82 -5.58
CA ALA A 126 -3.32 15.09 -5.41
C ALA A 126 -3.78 16.32 -6.18
N VAL A 127 -3.02 17.43 -6.11
CA VAL A 127 -3.31 18.62 -6.92
C VAL A 127 -3.29 18.28 -8.41
N PHE A 128 -2.33 17.49 -8.86
CA PHE A 128 -2.27 17.06 -10.25
C PHE A 128 -3.48 16.20 -10.67
N GLY A 129 -3.92 15.26 -9.83
CA GLY A 129 -5.13 14.47 -10.08
C GLY A 129 -6.41 15.32 -10.12
N ILE A 130 -6.51 16.37 -9.29
CA ILE A 130 -7.63 17.32 -9.34
C ILE A 130 -7.61 18.12 -10.65
N VAL A 131 -6.42 18.55 -11.10
CA VAL A 131 -6.25 19.23 -12.40
C VAL A 131 -6.63 18.32 -13.56
N GLN A 132 -6.25 17.03 -13.50
CA GLN A 132 -6.68 16.05 -14.50
C GLN A 132 -8.21 15.98 -14.62
N TYR A 133 -8.91 15.93 -13.49
CA TYR A 133 -10.37 15.91 -13.47
C TYR A 133 -10.99 17.23 -13.96
N GLY A 134 -10.57 18.36 -13.39
CA GLY A 134 -11.26 19.65 -13.59
C GLY A 134 -10.85 20.43 -14.83
N ILE A 135 -9.68 20.14 -15.42
CA ILE A 135 -9.12 20.90 -16.55
C ILE A 135 -8.84 19.98 -17.75
N LEU A 136 -8.34 18.77 -17.52
CA LEU A 136 -7.94 17.86 -18.60
C LEU A 136 -9.03 16.86 -19.01
N GLU A 137 -10.25 17.01 -18.48
CA GLU A 137 -11.42 16.21 -18.83
C GLU A 137 -11.29 14.71 -18.47
N TYR A 138 -10.51 14.38 -17.43
CA TYR A 138 -10.42 13.01 -16.89
C TYR A 138 -11.60 12.78 -15.93
N ASP A 139 -12.83 12.86 -16.42
CA ASP A 139 -14.04 12.96 -15.60
C ASP A 139 -15.01 11.79 -15.76
N ASN A 140 -14.64 10.76 -16.52
CA ASN A 140 -15.49 9.61 -16.86
C ASN A 140 -14.79 8.26 -16.62
N LEU A 141 -15.53 7.16 -16.69
CA LEU A 141 -14.99 5.82 -16.37
C LEU A 141 -13.93 5.31 -17.36
N GLY A 142 -13.94 5.82 -18.61
CA GLY A 142 -12.93 5.47 -19.61
C GLY A 142 -11.63 6.24 -19.44
N GLN A 143 -11.69 7.43 -18.84
CA GLN A 143 -10.54 8.31 -18.64
C GLN A 143 -10.61 8.94 -17.24
N ARG A 144 -9.95 8.29 -16.29
CA ARG A 144 -10.02 8.61 -14.86
C ARG A 144 -8.72 9.26 -14.39
N PRO A 145 -8.75 10.15 -13.39
CA PRO A 145 -7.55 10.73 -12.83
C PRO A 145 -6.63 9.65 -12.26
N SER A 146 -5.38 9.65 -12.71
CA SER A 146 -4.33 8.73 -12.27
C SER A 146 -3.15 9.46 -11.63
N GLY A 147 -3.25 10.78 -11.43
CA GLY A 147 -2.10 11.59 -11.07
C GLY A 147 -0.99 11.38 -12.10
N SER A 148 0.25 11.24 -11.64
CA SER A 148 1.36 10.86 -12.52
C SER A 148 1.56 9.34 -12.61
N MET A 149 0.69 8.54 -12.00
CA MET A 149 0.71 7.09 -12.13
C MET A 149 0.13 6.68 -13.49
N GLY A 150 0.57 5.51 -13.98
CA GLY A 150 0.04 4.93 -15.21
C GLY A 150 -1.40 4.42 -15.08
N HIS A 151 -1.89 4.20 -13.85
CA HIS A 151 -3.22 3.64 -13.61
C HIS A 151 -3.93 4.27 -12.40
N TYR A 152 -5.24 4.48 -12.52
CA TYR A 152 -6.05 5.14 -11.49
C TYR A 152 -6.20 4.30 -10.21
N MET A 153 -6.11 2.97 -10.30
CA MET A 153 -6.19 2.09 -9.12
C MET A 153 -4.95 2.21 -8.25
N THR A 154 -3.76 2.17 -8.85
CA THR A 154 -2.46 2.44 -8.21
C THR A 154 -2.48 3.79 -7.52
N TYR A 155 -2.84 4.84 -8.25
CA TYR A 155 -2.92 6.21 -7.72
C TYR A 155 -3.86 6.33 -6.53
N SER A 156 -5.10 5.85 -6.66
CA SER A 156 -6.07 5.91 -5.57
C SER A 156 -5.68 5.03 -4.38
N GLY A 157 -4.96 3.93 -4.59
CA GLY A 157 -4.40 3.11 -3.53
C GLY A 157 -3.34 3.87 -2.72
N LEU A 158 -2.40 4.53 -3.40
CA LEU A 158 -1.41 5.39 -2.75
C LEU A 158 -2.10 6.51 -1.95
N LEU A 159 -3.14 7.15 -2.50
CA LEU A 159 -3.91 8.16 -1.78
C LEU A 159 -4.54 7.62 -0.48
N VAL A 160 -5.00 6.37 -0.42
CA VAL A 160 -5.50 5.76 0.84
C VAL A 160 -4.41 5.77 1.92
N LEU A 161 -3.19 5.36 1.55
CA LEU A 161 -2.05 5.32 2.46
C LEU A 161 -1.65 6.73 2.94
N VAL A 162 -1.58 7.70 2.01
CA VAL A 162 -1.24 9.09 2.34
C VAL A 162 -2.33 9.76 3.20
N ILE A 163 -3.61 9.52 2.90
CA ILE A 163 -4.75 10.02 3.71
C ILE A 163 -4.69 9.44 5.12
N GLY A 164 -4.40 8.14 5.27
CA GLY A 164 -4.23 7.50 6.56
C GLY A 164 -3.12 8.17 7.38
N LEU A 165 -1.95 8.39 6.78
CA LEU A 165 -0.83 9.09 7.42
C LEU A 165 -1.16 10.55 7.79
N ALA A 166 -1.73 11.32 6.86
CA ALA A 166 -2.10 12.71 7.09
C ALA A 166 -3.17 12.84 8.18
N THR A 167 -4.16 11.94 8.20
CA THR A 167 -5.20 11.91 9.25
C THR A 167 -4.61 11.53 10.60
N ALA A 168 -3.70 10.55 10.65
CA ALA A 168 -3.03 10.16 11.88
C ALA A 168 -2.20 11.33 12.45
N ARG A 169 -1.43 12.04 11.61
CA ARG A 169 -0.73 13.26 12.02
C ARG A 169 -1.69 14.37 12.44
N ALA A 170 -2.81 14.54 11.76
CA ALA A 170 -3.81 15.53 12.09
C ALA A 170 -4.43 15.33 13.50
N LEU A 171 -4.52 14.08 13.97
CA LEU A 171 -5.16 13.71 15.24
C LEU A 171 -4.20 13.50 16.41
N PHE A 172 -2.99 12.98 16.12
CA PHE A 172 -2.07 12.48 17.14
C PHE A 172 -0.70 13.17 17.14
N ASP A 173 -0.38 14.00 16.14
CA ASP A 173 0.86 14.79 16.11
C ASP A 173 0.61 16.23 16.60
N THR A 174 1.67 16.89 17.06
CA THR A 174 1.66 18.29 17.51
C THR A 174 2.49 19.19 16.61
N ARG A 175 3.61 18.70 16.07
CA ARG A 175 4.57 19.49 15.30
C ARG A 175 4.14 19.61 13.84
N GLU A 176 3.72 18.48 13.33
CA GLU A 176 3.60 18.19 11.92
C GLU A 176 2.12 18.17 11.47
N ARG A 177 1.21 18.43 12.43
CA ARG A 177 -0.24 18.44 12.32
C ARG A 177 -0.77 19.46 11.32
N THR A 178 -0.30 20.71 11.37
CA THR A 178 -0.85 21.81 10.58
C THR A 178 -0.72 21.54 9.09
N TRP A 179 0.45 21.07 8.65
CA TRP A 179 0.66 20.72 7.24
C TRP A 179 -0.30 19.60 6.79
N SER A 180 -0.45 18.55 7.60
CA SER A 180 -1.36 17.45 7.30
C SER A 180 -2.83 17.90 7.20
N VAL A 181 -3.27 18.80 8.09
CA VAL A 181 -4.63 19.36 8.03
C VAL A 181 -4.84 20.21 6.77
N LEU A 182 -3.84 20.99 6.36
CA LEU A 182 -3.92 21.84 5.16
C LEU A 182 -4.05 21.03 3.88
N VAL A 183 -3.34 19.91 3.75
CA VAL A 183 -3.34 19.10 2.52
C VAL A 183 -4.44 18.04 2.45
N LEU A 184 -5.02 17.65 3.60
CA LEU A 184 -6.03 16.59 3.67
C LEU A 184 -7.25 16.83 2.75
N PRO A 185 -7.79 18.06 2.62
CA PRO A 185 -8.88 18.32 1.67
C PRO A 185 -8.51 17.99 0.23
N ALA A 186 -7.29 18.35 -0.21
CA ALA A 186 -6.83 18.05 -1.57
C ALA A 186 -6.67 16.53 -1.77
N LEU A 187 -6.12 15.81 -0.78
CA LEU A 187 -6.01 14.36 -0.84
C LEU A 187 -7.38 13.67 -0.95
N ILE A 188 -8.36 14.10 -0.15
CA ILE A 188 -9.73 13.55 -0.18
C ILE A 188 -10.42 13.88 -1.50
N ALA A 189 -10.28 15.11 -2.00
CA ALA A 189 -10.85 15.52 -3.28
C ALA A 189 -10.24 14.72 -4.44
N ALA A 190 -8.91 14.57 -4.47
CA ALA A 190 -8.21 13.75 -5.46
C ALA A 190 -8.71 12.29 -5.43
N LEU A 191 -8.85 11.70 -4.24
CA LEU A 191 -9.37 10.34 -4.08
C LEU A 191 -10.81 10.24 -4.61
N ALA A 192 -11.67 11.21 -4.31
CA ALA A 192 -13.05 11.24 -4.77
C ALA A 192 -13.13 11.32 -6.30
N VAL A 193 -12.32 12.16 -6.96
CA VAL A 193 -12.35 12.28 -8.43
C VAL A 193 -11.75 11.06 -9.14
N THR A 194 -11.00 10.20 -8.45
CA THR A 194 -10.53 8.94 -9.07
C THR A 194 -11.66 8.00 -9.45
N LEU A 195 -12.87 8.12 -8.88
CA LEU A 195 -14.02 7.23 -9.09
C LEU A 195 -13.78 5.76 -8.62
N THR A 196 -12.76 5.53 -7.78
CA THR A 196 -12.37 4.20 -7.28
C THR A 196 -13.09 3.84 -5.99
N ARG A 197 -14.26 3.21 -6.12
CA ARG A 197 -15.11 2.81 -4.98
C ARG A 197 -14.37 1.99 -3.90
N SER A 198 -13.54 1.03 -4.30
CA SER A 198 -12.78 0.18 -3.36
C SER A 198 -11.84 1.00 -2.48
N ASN A 199 -11.17 1.98 -3.07
CA ASN A 199 -10.23 2.85 -2.35
C ASN A 199 -10.96 3.93 -1.52
N TRP A 200 -12.20 4.30 -1.87
CA TRP A 200 -13.05 5.09 -0.96
C TRP A 200 -13.39 4.31 0.32
N VAL A 201 -13.73 3.02 0.18
CA VAL A 201 -13.95 2.12 1.33
C VAL A 201 -12.66 1.97 2.14
N GLY A 202 -11.51 1.79 1.48
CA GLY A 202 -10.19 1.75 2.11
C GLY A 202 -9.89 2.99 2.94
N ALA A 203 -10.05 4.19 2.37
CA ALA A 203 -9.83 5.45 3.07
C ALA A 203 -10.83 5.67 4.22
N GLY A 204 -12.10 5.34 4.01
CA GLY A 204 -13.13 5.40 5.05
C GLY A 204 -12.81 4.51 6.24
N ALA A 205 -12.35 3.27 6.00
CA ALA A 205 -11.93 2.34 7.05
C ALA A 205 -10.67 2.83 7.77
N ALA A 206 -9.68 3.36 7.03
CA ALA A 206 -8.46 3.94 7.59
C ALA A 206 -8.75 5.16 8.49
N ILE A 207 -9.61 6.08 8.05
CA ILE A 207 -10.06 7.23 8.86
C ILE A 207 -10.89 6.75 10.06
N GLY A 208 -11.78 5.78 9.84
CA GLY A 208 -12.64 5.22 10.88
C GLY A 208 -11.86 4.59 12.03
N ILE A 209 -10.80 3.80 11.75
CA ILE A 209 -9.97 3.25 12.82
C ILE A 209 -9.23 4.34 13.58
N LEU A 210 -8.75 5.40 12.90
CA LEU A 210 -8.07 6.53 13.55
C LEU A 210 -9.02 7.32 14.45
N PHE A 211 -10.26 7.53 14.03
CA PHE A 211 -11.29 8.14 14.86
C PHE A 211 -11.62 7.26 16.06
N LEU A 212 -11.80 5.96 15.87
CA LEU A 212 -12.04 5.02 16.98
C LEU A 212 -10.90 5.04 18.01
N LEU A 213 -9.64 5.12 17.55
CA LEU A 213 -8.47 5.23 18.42
C LEU A 213 -8.41 6.58 19.15
N LYS A 214 -8.89 7.67 18.54
CA LYS A 214 -8.84 9.02 19.12
C LYS A 214 -9.98 9.26 20.11
N ASP A 215 -11.21 9.05 19.64
CA ASP A 215 -12.46 9.16 20.40
C ASP A 215 -13.59 8.56 19.52
N ILE A 216 -14.28 7.54 20.02
CA ILE A 216 -15.39 6.86 19.33
C ILE A 216 -16.47 7.83 18.82
N ARG A 217 -16.66 8.99 19.47
CA ARG A 217 -17.63 10.01 19.05
C ARG A 217 -17.28 10.63 17.69
N LEU A 218 -16.00 10.64 17.32
CA LEU A 218 -15.55 11.11 16.01
C LEU A 218 -16.04 10.21 14.87
N LEU A 219 -16.49 8.97 15.13
CA LEU A 219 -17.08 8.13 14.08
C LEU A 219 -18.30 8.78 13.44
N VAL A 220 -19.03 9.66 14.14
CA VAL A 220 -20.15 10.43 13.56
C VAL A 220 -19.68 11.37 12.44
N VAL A 221 -18.41 11.79 12.45
CA VAL A 221 -17.85 12.66 11.41
C VAL A 221 -17.77 11.94 10.07
N VAL A 222 -17.56 10.63 10.04
CA VAL A 222 -17.45 9.85 8.79
C VAL A 222 -18.72 9.93 7.94
N PRO A 223 -19.93 9.56 8.42
CA PRO A 223 -21.15 9.69 7.62
C PRO A 223 -21.51 11.14 7.33
N VAL A 224 -21.19 12.10 8.21
CA VAL A 224 -21.42 13.53 7.94
C VAL A 224 -20.55 14.04 6.80
N LEU A 225 -19.25 13.71 6.79
CA LEU A 225 -18.36 14.06 5.68
C LEU A 225 -18.77 13.34 4.39
N ALA A 226 -19.15 12.07 4.46
CA ALA A 226 -19.66 11.34 3.30
C ALA A 226 -20.92 11.99 2.72
N ALA A 227 -21.88 12.37 3.57
CA ALA A 227 -23.08 13.08 3.15
C ALA A 227 -22.76 14.45 2.55
N LEU A 228 -21.86 15.22 3.18
CA LEU A 228 -21.41 16.52 2.67
C LEU A 228 -20.76 16.38 1.30
N VAL A 229 -19.87 15.40 1.13
CA VAL A 229 -19.25 15.09 -0.16
C VAL A 229 -20.34 14.74 -1.18
N LEU A 230 -21.29 13.85 -0.86
CA LEU A 230 -22.33 13.46 -1.82
C LEU A 230 -23.26 14.61 -2.22
N VAL A 231 -23.51 15.57 -1.32
CA VAL A 231 -24.35 16.75 -1.62
C VAL A 231 -23.60 17.76 -2.49
N LEU A 232 -22.29 17.94 -2.26
CA LEU A 232 -21.48 18.91 -3.00
C LEU A 232 -20.81 18.33 -4.26
N ALA A 233 -20.81 17.01 -4.40
CA ALA A 233 -20.06 16.33 -5.45
C ALA A 233 -20.75 16.42 -6.83
N PRO A 234 -19.96 16.46 -7.92
CA PRO A 234 -20.47 16.35 -9.28
C PRO A 234 -21.28 15.06 -9.52
N PRO A 235 -22.17 15.05 -10.54
CA PRO A 235 -22.99 13.89 -10.89
C PRO A 235 -22.21 12.59 -11.10
N GLN A 236 -20.97 12.68 -11.60
CA GLN A 236 -20.13 11.52 -11.88
C GLN A 236 -19.73 10.79 -10.59
N ILE A 237 -19.42 11.54 -9.52
CA ILE A 237 -19.06 10.97 -8.22
C ILE A 237 -20.30 10.39 -7.53
N THR A 238 -21.42 11.11 -7.56
CA THR A 238 -22.67 10.65 -6.92
C THR A 238 -23.24 9.43 -7.64
N ALA A 239 -23.29 9.43 -8.98
CA ALA A 239 -23.68 8.26 -9.76
C ALA A 239 -22.78 7.06 -9.47
N ARG A 240 -21.46 7.29 -9.35
CA ARG A 240 -20.51 6.24 -8.97
C ARG A 240 -20.78 5.67 -7.58
N ALA A 241 -21.11 6.52 -6.61
CA ALA A 241 -21.46 6.09 -5.26
C ALA A 241 -22.75 5.25 -5.26
N TYR A 242 -23.80 5.68 -5.95
CA TYR A 242 -25.06 4.92 -6.03
C TYR A 242 -24.90 3.59 -6.77
N SER A 243 -24.09 3.53 -7.83
CA SER A 243 -23.86 2.29 -8.57
C SER A 243 -23.15 1.22 -7.73
N ALA A 244 -22.58 1.57 -6.57
CA ALA A 244 -22.02 0.60 -5.61
C ALA A 244 -23.09 -0.36 -5.05
N PHE A 245 -24.34 0.10 -5.01
CA PHE A 245 -25.48 -0.64 -4.48
C PHE A 245 -26.33 -1.27 -5.58
N ASP A 246 -26.01 -1.02 -6.84
CA ASP A 246 -26.67 -1.66 -7.97
C ASP A 246 -26.01 -3.02 -8.28
N LEU A 247 -26.72 -4.10 -8.00
CA LEU A 247 -26.25 -5.46 -8.28
C LEU A 247 -26.16 -5.78 -9.78
N GLN A 248 -26.76 -4.95 -10.64
CA GLN A 248 -26.65 -5.05 -12.08
C GLN A 248 -25.47 -4.23 -12.65
N ASP A 249 -24.82 -3.40 -11.84
CA ASP A 249 -23.60 -2.68 -12.23
C ASP A 249 -22.56 -3.69 -12.74
N PRO A 250 -22.04 -3.52 -13.97
CA PRO A 250 -21.14 -4.49 -14.57
C PRO A 250 -19.92 -4.78 -13.70
N THR A 251 -19.36 -3.77 -13.03
CA THR A 251 -18.17 -3.92 -12.20
C THR A 251 -18.47 -4.59 -10.85
N VAL A 252 -19.70 -4.52 -10.35
CA VAL A 252 -20.15 -5.31 -9.18
C VAL A 252 -20.31 -6.79 -9.58
N ARG A 253 -21.02 -7.04 -10.68
CA ARG A 253 -21.23 -8.41 -11.20
C ARG A 253 -19.93 -9.13 -11.48
N ASP A 254 -18.97 -8.44 -12.09
CA ASP A 254 -17.69 -9.01 -12.46
C ASP A 254 -16.87 -9.40 -11.22
N ARG A 255 -16.87 -8.57 -10.16
CA ARG A 255 -16.23 -8.91 -8.88
C ARG A 255 -16.82 -10.16 -8.23
N PHE A 256 -18.15 -10.31 -8.24
CA PHE A 256 -18.78 -11.52 -7.72
C PHE A 256 -18.43 -12.76 -8.56
N ALA A 257 -18.34 -12.61 -9.88
CA ALA A 257 -17.90 -13.67 -10.77
C ALA A 257 -16.44 -14.06 -10.51
N MET A 258 -15.54 -13.08 -10.36
CA MET A 258 -14.15 -13.31 -9.95
C MET A 258 -14.06 -14.02 -8.60
N ALA A 259 -14.83 -13.58 -7.60
CA ALA A 259 -14.82 -14.23 -6.29
C ALA A 259 -15.23 -15.71 -6.37
N ARG A 260 -16.26 -16.04 -7.18
CA ARG A 260 -16.68 -17.42 -7.42
C ARG A 260 -15.61 -18.23 -8.16
N ALA A 261 -14.98 -17.65 -9.18
CA ALA A 261 -13.87 -18.29 -9.90
C ALA A 261 -12.70 -18.58 -8.95
N GLY A 262 -12.28 -17.60 -8.15
CA GLY A 262 -11.23 -17.75 -7.15
C GLY A 262 -11.52 -18.86 -6.14
N VAL A 263 -12.75 -18.95 -5.62
CA VAL A 263 -13.14 -20.04 -4.72
C VAL A 263 -13.04 -21.42 -5.39
N LYS A 264 -13.34 -21.54 -6.68
CA LYS A 264 -13.16 -22.80 -7.41
C LYS A 264 -11.68 -23.14 -7.60
N ILE A 265 -10.86 -22.17 -8.01
CA ILE A 265 -9.41 -22.35 -8.16
C ILE A 265 -8.79 -22.81 -6.84
N ILE A 266 -9.15 -22.18 -5.71
CA ILE A 266 -8.65 -22.54 -4.38
C ILE A 266 -9.07 -23.97 -3.99
N LYS A 267 -10.26 -24.43 -4.39
CA LYS A 267 -10.70 -25.81 -4.11
C LYS A 267 -9.88 -26.84 -4.88
N ASP A 268 -9.46 -26.51 -6.09
CA ASP A 268 -8.71 -27.41 -6.95
C ASP A 268 -7.20 -27.38 -6.61
N TYR A 269 -6.68 -26.23 -6.14
CA TYR A 269 -5.27 -26.03 -5.80
C TYR A 269 -5.05 -25.45 -4.37
N PRO A 270 -5.49 -26.14 -3.30
CA PRO A 270 -5.54 -25.54 -1.95
C PRO A 270 -4.17 -25.33 -1.28
N LEU A 271 -3.15 -26.09 -1.68
CA LEU A 271 -1.84 -26.10 -0.99
C LEU A 271 -0.84 -25.12 -1.59
N THR A 272 -0.59 -25.22 -2.90
CA THR A 272 0.41 -24.41 -3.60
C THR A 272 -0.22 -23.28 -4.41
N GLY A 273 -1.53 -23.32 -4.63
CA GLY A 273 -2.19 -22.50 -5.64
C GLY A 273 -1.77 -22.91 -7.06
N VAL A 274 -2.21 -22.13 -8.04
CA VAL A 274 -1.87 -22.31 -9.46
C VAL A 274 -0.49 -21.75 -9.83
N GLY A 275 0.12 -20.97 -8.93
CA GLY A 275 1.37 -20.24 -9.14
C GLY A 275 1.16 -18.72 -9.24
N PRO A 276 2.16 -17.90 -8.85
CA PRO A 276 2.19 -16.46 -9.14
C PRO A 276 1.98 -16.17 -10.63
N ASP A 277 1.16 -15.16 -10.94
CA ASP A 277 0.79 -14.70 -12.29
C ASP A 277 -0.01 -15.72 -13.13
N MET A 278 -0.42 -16.86 -12.55
CA MET A 278 -1.16 -17.89 -13.29
C MET A 278 -2.67 -17.75 -13.22
N VAL A 279 -3.20 -16.85 -12.40
CA VAL A 279 -4.65 -16.63 -12.31
C VAL A 279 -5.22 -16.17 -13.65
N GLN A 280 -4.53 -15.27 -14.36
CA GLN A 280 -4.98 -14.78 -15.66
C GLN A 280 -5.17 -15.92 -16.67
N GLU A 281 -4.21 -16.85 -16.70
CA GLU A 281 -4.19 -17.98 -17.62
C GLU A 281 -5.32 -18.98 -17.34
N VAL A 282 -5.60 -19.28 -16.06
CA VAL A 282 -6.64 -20.25 -15.70
C VAL A 282 -8.03 -19.63 -15.59
N TYR A 283 -8.14 -18.31 -15.40
CA TYR A 283 -9.42 -17.64 -15.19
C TYR A 283 -10.51 -18.02 -16.20
N PRO A 284 -10.25 -18.11 -17.52
CA PRO A 284 -11.26 -18.49 -18.51
C PRO A 284 -11.93 -19.84 -18.23
N ASP A 285 -11.19 -20.82 -17.70
CA ASP A 285 -11.70 -22.17 -17.39
C ASP A 285 -12.60 -22.18 -16.15
N TYR A 286 -12.35 -21.26 -15.21
CA TYR A 286 -13.12 -21.14 -13.96
C TYR A 286 -14.24 -20.09 -14.03
N ARG A 287 -14.30 -19.34 -15.14
CA ARG A 287 -15.17 -18.19 -15.35
C ARG A 287 -16.63 -18.52 -15.11
N ASP A 288 -17.30 -17.66 -14.35
CA ASP A 288 -18.74 -17.74 -14.16
C ASP A 288 -19.49 -17.27 -15.42
N ALA A 289 -20.62 -17.89 -15.75
CA ALA A 289 -21.43 -17.48 -16.90
C ALA A 289 -21.86 -16.01 -16.83
N ASN A 290 -21.99 -15.44 -15.62
CA ASN A 290 -22.37 -14.05 -15.41
C ASN A 290 -21.20 -13.06 -15.45
N ALA A 291 -19.97 -13.52 -15.63
CA ALA A 291 -18.78 -12.67 -15.74
C ALA A 291 -18.93 -11.74 -16.95
N VAL A 292 -18.61 -10.46 -16.72
CA VAL A 292 -18.71 -9.42 -17.74
C VAL A 292 -17.47 -9.50 -18.63
N GLN A 293 -16.29 -9.58 -18.00
CA GLN A 293 -15.05 -9.74 -18.72
C GLN A 293 -14.80 -11.21 -19.08
N LYS A 294 -14.16 -11.44 -20.21
CA LYS A 294 -13.76 -12.78 -20.66
C LYS A 294 -12.49 -13.23 -19.97
N GLU A 295 -11.58 -12.29 -19.80
CA GLU A 295 -10.27 -12.46 -19.18
C GLU A 295 -10.13 -11.41 -18.08
N ASN A 296 -9.45 -11.78 -16.99
CA ASN A 296 -9.12 -10.87 -15.91
C ASN A 296 -7.70 -11.18 -15.44
N PRO A 297 -6.81 -10.18 -15.34
CA PRO A 297 -5.42 -10.41 -14.97
C PRO A 297 -5.27 -10.96 -13.55
N HIS A 298 -6.15 -10.53 -12.65
CA HIS A 298 -6.15 -10.96 -11.26
C HIS A 298 -7.56 -10.91 -10.67
N LEU A 299 -7.76 -11.62 -9.56
CA LEU A 299 -8.97 -11.52 -8.75
C LEU A 299 -8.95 -10.20 -7.99
N HIS A 300 -10.06 -9.46 -8.03
CA HIS A 300 -10.23 -8.20 -7.30
C HIS A 300 -10.52 -8.44 -5.80
N ASN A 301 -9.69 -9.25 -5.14
CA ASN A 301 -9.75 -9.55 -3.72
C ASN A 301 -8.40 -10.16 -3.26
N VAL A 302 -7.61 -9.42 -2.49
CA VAL A 302 -6.26 -9.82 -2.04
C VAL A 302 -6.24 -11.20 -1.37
N PRO A 303 -7.08 -11.50 -0.35
CA PRO A 303 -7.09 -12.85 0.24
C PRO A 303 -7.36 -13.97 -0.77
N LEU A 304 -8.33 -13.78 -1.67
CA LEU A 304 -8.65 -14.78 -2.69
C LEU A 304 -7.53 -14.91 -3.71
N GLN A 305 -6.91 -13.81 -4.15
CA GLN A 305 -5.78 -13.83 -5.09
C GLN A 305 -4.59 -14.59 -4.48
N ILE A 306 -4.21 -14.25 -3.24
CA ILE A 306 -3.12 -14.93 -2.53
C ILE A 306 -3.41 -16.42 -2.40
N ALA A 307 -4.63 -16.80 -2.01
CA ALA A 307 -5.01 -18.20 -1.87
C ALA A 307 -5.04 -18.95 -3.21
N ALA A 308 -5.53 -18.30 -4.28
CA ALA A 308 -5.61 -18.91 -5.60
C ALA A 308 -4.21 -19.13 -6.21
N GLU A 309 -3.32 -18.15 -6.11
CA GLU A 309 -1.97 -18.23 -6.68
C GLU A 309 -0.99 -19.01 -5.80
N ARG A 310 -1.04 -18.81 -4.48
CA ARG A 310 0.00 -19.29 -3.54
C ARG A 310 -0.51 -20.29 -2.50
N GLY A 311 -1.81 -20.60 -2.52
CA GLY A 311 -2.44 -21.57 -1.62
C GLY A 311 -2.82 -21.04 -0.23
N LEU A 312 -3.60 -21.83 0.50
CA LEU A 312 -4.03 -21.54 1.87
C LEU A 312 -2.88 -21.39 2.89
N PRO A 313 -1.76 -22.15 2.79
CA PRO A 313 -0.59 -21.91 3.63
C PRO A 313 -0.02 -20.49 3.48
N ALA A 314 0.12 -19.99 2.25
CA ALA A 314 0.61 -18.63 2.00
C ALA A 314 -0.35 -17.58 2.57
N LEU A 315 -1.66 -17.75 2.36
CA LEU A 315 -2.69 -16.88 2.95
C LEU A 315 -2.58 -16.85 4.48
N THR A 316 -2.39 -18.01 5.12
CA THR A 316 -2.28 -18.12 6.57
C THR A 316 -1.08 -17.34 7.11
N ILE A 317 0.09 -17.47 6.45
CA ILE A 317 1.28 -16.71 6.83
C ILE A 317 1.10 -15.22 6.57
N TRP A 318 0.45 -14.83 5.48
CA TRP A 318 0.17 -13.42 5.19
C TRP A 318 -0.77 -12.79 6.23
N ILE A 319 -1.85 -13.49 6.62
CA ILE A 319 -2.72 -13.06 7.74
C ILE A 319 -1.93 -12.98 9.04
N GLY A 320 -1.06 -13.97 9.30
CA GLY A 320 -0.16 -13.97 10.46
C GLY A 320 0.77 -12.75 10.49
N PHE A 321 1.37 -12.40 9.36
CA PHE A 321 2.18 -11.20 9.17
C PHE A 321 1.40 -9.94 9.54
N LEU A 322 0.19 -9.76 9.00
CA LEU A 322 -0.65 -8.61 9.35
C LEU A 322 -1.05 -8.59 10.82
N GLY A 323 -1.32 -9.76 11.41
CA GLY A 323 -1.61 -9.90 12.83
C GLY A 323 -0.43 -9.47 13.71
N LEU A 324 0.81 -9.85 13.33
CA LEU A 324 2.03 -9.42 14.03
C LEU A 324 2.24 -7.91 13.92
N VAL A 325 2.12 -7.35 12.71
CA VAL A 325 2.21 -5.89 12.48
C VAL A 325 1.18 -5.15 13.31
N ALA A 326 -0.10 -5.52 13.22
CA ALA A 326 -1.17 -4.87 13.96
C ALA A 326 -0.96 -4.96 15.48
N ARG A 327 -0.57 -6.14 15.99
CA ARG A 327 -0.25 -6.34 17.41
C ARG A 327 0.87 -5.41 17.86
N ASP A 328 1.96 -5.33 17.11
CA ASP A 328 3.13 -4.55 17.48
C ASP A 328 2.83 -3.04 17.43
N LEU A 329 2.07 -2.58 16.43
CA LEU A 329 1.58 -1.21 16.34
C LEU A 329 0.62 -0.86 17.48
N ILE A 330 -0.32 -1.74 17.84
CA ILE A 330 -1.23 -1.53 18.98
C ILE A 330 -0.47 -1.47 20.30
N LYS A 331 0.57 -2.30 20.49
CA LYS A 331 1.44 -2.22 21.68
C LYS A 331 2.14 -0.87 21.76
N ARG A 332 2.72 -0.39 20.66
CA ARG A 332 3.38 0.93 20.58
C ARG A 332 2.40 2.08 20.85
N LEU A 333 1.20 2.00 20.29
CA LEU A 333 0.10 2.95 20.57
C LEU A 333 -0.30 3.03 22.05
N ARG A 334 -0.03 2.00 22.85
CA ARG A 334 -0.30 2.02 24.30
C ARG A 334 0.90 2.45 25.15
N ALA A 335 2.11 2.42 24.59
CA ALA A 335 3.35 2.62 25.33
C ALA A 335 4.00 4.00 25.10
N ASP A 336 3.91 4.55 23.89
CA ASP A 336 4.58 5.79 23.52
C ASP A 336 3.80 7.04 23.96
N LYS A 337 4.39 8.24 23.88
CA LYS A 337 3.68 9.53 23.87
C LYS A 337 3.44 10.06 22.45
N HIS A 338 4.18 9.56 21.45
CA HIS A 338 4.09 9.97 20.05
C HIS A 338 3.40 8.92 19.16
N HIS A 339 2.07 8.92 19.19
CA HIS A 339 1.27 7.85 18.56
C HIS A 339 1.03 8.00 17.05
N ALA A 340 1.44 9.10 16.42
CA ALA A 340 1.03 9.43 15.05
C ALA A 340 1.50 8.40 14.02
N LEU A 341 2.77 7.99 14.03
CA LEU A 341 3.28 7.02 13.08
C LEU A 341 2.70 5.63 13.33
N SER A 342 2.61 5.19 14.58
CA SER A 342 1.99 3.90 14.92
C SER A 342 0.51 3.84 14.49
N ALA A 343 -0.22 4.96 14.66
CA ALA A 343 -1.61 5.10 14.20
C ALA A 343 -1.69 5.07 12.67
N ALA A 344 -0.76 5.75 11.98
CA ALA A 344 -0.66 5.73 10.51
C ALA A 344 -0.39 4.32 9.96
N GLY A 345 0.53 3.58 10.58
CA GLY A 345 0.80 2.18 10.21
C GLY A 345 -0.43 1.28 10.39
N LEU A 346 -1.20 1.47 11.47
CA LEU A 346 -2.42 0.69 11.67
C LEU A 346 -3.52 1.08 10.67
N ALA A 347 -3.64 2.38 10.37
CA ALA A 347 -4.54 2.88 9.34
C ALA A 347 -4.17 2.34 7.94
N ALA A 348 -2.88 2.20 7.63
CA ALA A 348 -2.39 1.59 6.40
C ALA A 348 -2.81 0.10 6.31
N VAL A 349 -2.68 -0.68 7.39
CA VAL A 349 -3.15 -2.07 7.45
C VAL A 349 -4.65 -2.17 7.24
N VAL A 350 -5.44 -1.35 7.95
CA VAL A 350 -6.91 -1.37 7.83
C VAL A 350 -7.37 -0.90 6.46
N GLY A 351 -6.76 0.16 5.92
CA GLY A 351 -7.08 0.69 4.60
C GLY A 351 -6.74 -0.29 3.47
N MET A 352 -5.56 -0.93 3.56
CA MET A 352 -5.17 -2.01 2.64
C MET A 352 -6.16 -3.16 2.70
N LEU A 353 -6.52 -3.65 3.90
CA LEU A 353 -7.46 -4.76 4.04
C LEU A 353 -8.84 -4.41 3.48
N ALA A 354 -9.40 -3.26 3.86
CA ALA A 354 -10.73 -2.86 3.45
C ALA A 354 -10.83 -2.60 1.93
N GLY A 355 -9.85 -1.92 1.34
CA GLY A 355 -9.77 -1.74 -0.12
C GLY A 355 -9.44 -3.05 -0.85
N GLY A 356 -8.57 -3.86 -0.25
CA GLY A 356 -8.08 -5.14 -0.77
C GLY A 356 -9.14 -6.25 -0.80
N LEU A 357 -10.28 -6.08 -0.13
CA LEU A 357 -11.44 -6.96 -0.32
C LEU A 357 -12.11 -6.79 -1.69
N PHE A 358 -11.81 -5.71 -2.40
CA PHE A 358 -12.47 -5.33 -3.66
C PHE A 358 -11.48 -4.98 -4.79
N GLU A 359 -10.18 -5.15 -4.55
CA GLU A 359 -9.07 -4.88 -5.46
C GLU A 359 -7.84 -5.73 -5.08
N TYR A 360 -6.93 -6.01 -6.01
CA TYR A 360 -5.64 -6.67 -5.70
C TYR A 360 -4.52 -5.65 -5.40
N ASN A 361 -4.74 -4.79 -4.39
CA ASN A 361 -3.79 -3.71 -4.06
C ASN A 361 -2.45 -4.19 -3.49
N PHE A 362 -2.38 -5.40 -2.91
CA PHE A 362 -1.15 -5.93 -2.32
C PHE A 362 -0.14 -6.43 -3.37
N GLY A 363 -0.60 -6.73 -4.59
CA GLY A 363 0.27 -7.05 -5.73
C GLY A 363 0.62 -5.83 -6.58
N ASP A 364 0.17 -4.64 -6.21
CA ASP A 364 0.61 -3.39 -6.85
C ASP A 364 1.93 -2.97 -6.19
N SER A 365 3.00 -2.94 -6.98
CA SER A 365 4.37 -2.70 -6.50
C SER A 365 4.51 -1.34 -5.79
N GLU A 366 3.94 -0.26 -6.35
CA GLU A 366 3.95 1.08 -5.76
C GLU A 366 3.25 1.10 -4.40
N PHE A 367 2.04 0.52 -4.35
CA PHE A 367 1.24 0.42 -3.13
C PHE A 367 1.98 -0.40 -2.06
N LEU A 368 2.50 -1.57 -2.43
CA LEU A 368 3.23 -2.46 -1.53
C LEU A 368 4.44 -1.76 -0.93
N MET A 369 5.27 -1.11 -1.74
CA MET A 369 6.44 -0.39 -1.25
C MET A 369 6.07 0.71 -0.25
N LEU A 370 5.08 1.55 -0.56
CA LEU A 370 4.65 2.61 0.36
C LEU A 370 4.02 2.03 1.64
N PHE A 371 3.23 0.95 1.52
CA PHE A 371 2.67 0.24 2.66
C PHE A 371 3.76 -0.28 3.59
N LEU A 372 4.80 -0.93 3.04
CA LEU A 372 5.96 -1.42 3.80
C LEU A 372 6.72 -0.28 4.49
N VAL A 373 6.89 0.88 3.84
CA VAL A 373 7.46 2.07 4.48
C VAL A 373 6.62 2.44 5.71
N LEU A 374 5.31 2.62 5.55
CA LEU A 374 4.43 3.13 6.61
C LEU A 374 4.32 2.20 7.83
N ILE A 375 4.30 0.87 7.64
CA ILE A 375 4.27 -0.07 8.78
C ILE A 375 5.63 -0.19 9.48
N THR A 376 6.72 0.20 8.81
CA THR A 376 8.09 0.13 9.34
C THR A 376 8.46 1.39 10.13
N LEU A 377 8.07 2.58 9.66
CA LEU A 377 8.39 3.86 10.31
C LEU A 377 8.20 3.91 11.84
N PRO A 378 7.14 3.33 12.43
CA PRO A 378 6.94 3.35 13.89
C PRO A 378 8.00 2.60 14.69
N HIS A 379 8.74 1.70 14.04
CA HIS A 379 9.83 0.96 14.63
C HIS A 379 11.16 1.72 14.56
N CYS A 380 11.24 2.78 13.73
CA CYS A 380 12.44 3.59 13.55
C CYS A 380 12.55 4.74 14.56
N GLU A 381 11.44 5.17 15.17
CA GLU A 381 11.39 6.33 16.07
C GLU A 381 12.04 6.05 17.45
N GLU A 382 12.07 4.77 17.86
CA GLU A 382 12.62 4.31 19.15
C GLU A 382 14.11 3.87 19.11
N THR A 383 14.77 4.03 17.96
CA THR A 383 16.21 3.69 17.77
C THR A 383 17.01 4.91 17.37
#